data_AF-A0A2E9NPH2-F1
#
_entry.id   AF-A0A2E9NPH2-F1
#
_cell.length_a   1.000
_cell.length_b   1.000
_cell.length_c   1.000
_cell.angle_alpha   90.00
_cell.angle_beta   90.00
_cell.angle_gamma   90.00
#
_symmetry.space_group_name_H-M   'P 1'
#
loop_
_entity.id
_entity.type
_entity.pdbx_description
1 polymer ?
#
loop_
_entity_poly.entity_id
_entity_poly.type
_entity_poly.pdbx_seq_one_letter_code
_entity_poly.pdbx_strand_id
1 'polypeptide(L)'
;MPGQSDGWRLLSRIFERQWLHLLLLIGLLGAMAPALRADPVRLGTLGGLGTPVWIALAIIVAVSHQCYVWFCWRMQLHGQLFTRLYGDRGFPMYGAGFAALALARLATVVAVAASNRDTLPWDPTMLRLLAVAAAVPVVYLFHSIQRYFTFRRALGIDHFDPSYRSRPLVRQGIFRYTRNAMYVFGFLMAWIPGLWFGSAAGLVVALFSHAYIWVHYIATERPDMRRIYSQSA
;
A
#
# COMPACT_ATOMS: atom_id res chain seq x y z
N MET A 1 9.72 -36.19 8.40
CA MET A 1 8.89 -35.82 7.23
C MET A 1 7.70 -35.03 7.76
N PRO A 2 7.45 -33.78 7.32
CA PRO A 2 6.24 -33.07 7.70
C PRO A 2 5.04 -33.91 7.25
N GLY A 3 4.11 -34.22 8.15
CA GLY A 3 2.92 -34.97 7.78
C GLY A 3 2.11 -34.17 6.77
N GLN A 4 1.36 -34.83 5.89
CA GLN A 4 0.47 -34.18 4.92
C GLN A 4 -0.47 -33.12 5.58
N SER A 5 -0.77 -33.32 6.87
CA SER A 5 -1.49 -32.40 7.76
C SER A 5 -0.76 -31.08 8.05
N ASP A 6 0.57 -31.06 8.10
CA ASP A 6 1.37 -29.86 8.38
C ASP A 6 1.45 -28.93 7.17
N GLY A 7 1.56 -29.51 5.97
CA GLY A 7 1.53 -28.77 4.71
C GLY A 7 0.21 -28.03 4.50
N TRP A 8 -0.92 -28.71 4.76
CA TRP A 8 -2.25 -28.09 4.62
C TRP A 8 -2.50 -26.97 5.65
N ARG A 9 -2.03 -27.14 6.88
CA ARG A 9 -2.07 -26.09 7.92
C ARG A 9 -1.25 -24.87 7.54
N LEU A 10 -0.06 -25.05 6.95
CA LEU A 10 0.74 -23.94 6.46
C LEU A 10 0.05 -23.20 5.30
N LEU A 11 -0.46 -23.93 4.30
CA LEU A 11 -1.17 -23.33 3.17
C LEU A 11 -2.41 -22.56 3.61
N SER A 12 -3.23 -23.14 4.50
CA SER A 12 -4.40 -22.44 5.03
C SER A 12 -4.05 -21.15 5.78
N ARG A 13 -2.91 -21.09 6.48
CA ARG A 13 -2.41 -19.86 7.12
C ARG A 13 -1.92 -18.83 6.11
N ILE A 14 -1.23 -19.27 5.06
CA ILE A 14 -0.73 -18.39 4.00
C ILE A 14 -1.90 -17.74 3.26
N PHE A 15 -2.92 -18.51 2.91
CA PHE A 15 -4.08 -18.05 2.14
C PHE A 15 -5.24 -17.57 3.01
N GLU A 16 -5.05 -17.42 4.32
CA GLU A 16 -6.08 -16.91 5.21
C GLU A 16 -6.62 -15.56 4.70
N ARG A 17 -7.94 -15.53 4.48
CA ARG A 17 -8.70 -14.35 4.02
C ARG A 17 -8.28 -13.78 2.66
N GLN A 18 -7.46 -14.48 1.88
CA GLN A 18 -7.08 -14.01 0.55
C GLN A 18 -8.24 -14.07 -0.47
N TRP A 19 -9.20 -14.96 -0.24
CA TRP A 19 -10.48 -14.92 -0.96
C TRP A 19 -11.23 -13.60 -0.72
N LEU A 20 -11.20 -13.05 0.51
CA LEU A 20 -11.83 -11.78 0.85
C LEU A 20 -11.05 -10.61 0.22
N HIS A 21 -9.72 -10.70 0.21
CA HIS A 21 -8.87 -9.72 -0.49
C HIS A 21 -9.24 -9.63 -1.97
N LEU A 22 -9.34 -10.79 -2.64
CA LEU A 22 -9.74 -10.87 -4.05
C LEU A 22 -11.17 -10.36 -4.28
N LEU A 23 -12.12 -10.78 -3.44
CA LEU A 23 -13.53 -10.34 -3.54
C LEU A 23 -13.64 -8.81 -3.41
N LEU A 24 -12.96 -8.21 -2.44
CA LEU A 24 -12.95 -6.76 -2.23
C LEU A 24 -12.21 -6.02 -3.35
N LEU A 25 -11.14 -6.59 -3.90
CA LEU A 25 -10.47 -6.03 -5.08
C LEU A 25 -11.40 -6.02 -6.30
N ILE A 26 -12.08 -7.13 -6.57
CA ILE A 26 -13.07 -7.23 -7.67
C ILE A 26 -14.19 -6.22 -7.46
N GLY A 27 -14.74 -6.14 -6.23
CA GLY A 27 -15.77 -5.17 -5.87
C GLY A 27 -15.29 -3.73 -6.06
N LEU A 28 -14.07 -3.41 -5.65
CA LEU A 28 -13.47 -2.08 -5.82
C LEU A 28 -13.29 -1.72 -7.30
N LEU A 29 -12.74 -2.64 -8.11
CA LEU A 29 -12.60 -2.42 -9.56
C LEU A 29 -13.96 -2.26 -10.24
N GLY A 30 -14.94 -3.06 -9.86
CA GLY A 30 -16.32 -2.96 -10.34
C GLY A 30 -16.96 -1.61 -10.00
N ALA A 31 -16.85 -1.19 -8.75
CA ALA A 31 -17.37 0.11 -8.28
C ALA A 31 -16.70 1.30 -8.97
N MET A 32 -15.43 1.18 -9.33
CA MET A 32 -14.68 2.23 -10.02
C MET A 32 -14.85 2.23 -11.54
N ALA A 33 -15.44 1.18 -12.11
CA ALA A 33 -15.56 1.01 -13.55
C ALA A 33 -16.25 2.19 -14.27
N PRO A 34 -17.31 2.83 -13.72
CA PRO A 34 -17.89 4.04 -14.34
C PRO A 34 -16.89 5.20 -14.40
N ALA A 35 -16.17 5.47 -13.30
CA ALA A 35 -15.16 6.53 -13.26
C ALA A 35 -14.00 6.27 -14.24
N LEU A 36 -13.55 5.03 -14.33
CA LEU A 36 -12.49 4.62 -15.27
C LEU A 36 -12.90 4.74 -16.75
N ARG A 37 -14.21 4.73 -17.04
CA ARG A 37 -14.75 4.89 -18.40
C ARG A 37 -15.06 6.33 -18.77
N ALA A 38 -15.09 7.24 -17.80
CA ALA A 38 -15.40 8.65 -18.04
C ALA A 38 -14.34 9.31 -18.96
N ASP A 39 -14.80 10.13 -19.91
CA ASP A 39 -13.91 10.74 -20.90
C ASP A 39 -12.75 11.53 -20.27
N PRO A 40 -12.96 12.40 -19.25
CA PRO A 40 -11.87 13.15 -18.64
C PRO A 40 -10.76 12.28 -18.06
N VAL A 41 -11.06 11.04 -17.66
CA VAL A 41 -10.10 10.09 -17.07
C VAL A 41 -9.28 9.38 -18.16
N ARG A 42 -9.77 9.33 -19.41
CA ARG A 42 -9.13 8.60 -20.50
C ARG A 42 -8.31 9.49 -21.43
N LEU A 43 -8.43 10.81 -21.32
CA LEU A 43 -7.73 11.78 -22.15
C LEU A 43 -6.22 11.84 -21.85
N GLY A 44 -5.45 12.18 -22.87
CA GLY A 44 -4.03 12.49 -22.74
C GLY A 44 -3.09 11.30 -22.94
N THR A 45 -1.80 11.63 -22.96
CA THR A 45 -0.71 10.69 -23.24
C THR A 45 0.55 11.11 -22.49
N LEU A 46 1.45 10.17 -22.25
CA LEU A 46 2.80 10.45 -21.75
C LEU A 46 3.75 9.41 -22.33
N GLY A 47 4.86 9.87 -22.93
CA GLY A 47 5.87 8.98 -23.52
C GLY A 47 5.32 8.10 -24.65
N GLY A 48 4.34 8.60 -25.43
CA GLY A 48 3.69 7.85 -26.50
C GLY A 48 2.63 6.84 -26.05
N LEU A 49 2.43 6.66 -24.74
CA LEU A 49 1.39 5.79 -24.18
C LEU A 49 0.18 6.62 -23.74
N GLY A 50 -1.02 6.15 -24.07
CA GLY A 50 -2.27 6.78 -23.63
C GLY A 50 -2.51 6.62 -22.13
N THR A 51 -3.19 7.59 -21.52
CA THR A 51 -3.58 7.56 -20.10
C THR A 51 -4.21 6.23 -19.65
N PRO A 52 -5.09 5.56 -20.41
CA PRO A 52 -5.64 4.26 -20.01
C PRO A 52 -4.57 3.18 -19.78
N VAL A 53 -3.46 3.22 -20.54
CA VAL A 53 -2.33 2.30 -20.35
C VAL A 53 -1.63 2.61 -19.02
N TRP A 54 -1.38 3.88 -18.73
CA TRP A 54 -0.81 4.30 -17.45
C TRP A 54 -1.69 3.94 -16.25
N ILE A 55 -3.02 4.07 -16.37
CA ILE A 55 -3.98 3.65 -15.34
C ILE A 55 -3.86 2.14 -15.09
N ALA A 56 -3.85 1.34 -16.16
CA ALA A 56 -3.71 -0.11 -16.05
C ALA A 56 -2.39 -0.49 -15.36
N LEU A 57 -1.27 0.14 -15.75
CA LEU A 57 0.03 -0.06 -15.12
C LEU A 57 0.01 0.31 -13.62
N ALA A 58 -0.60 1.44 -13.25
CA ALA A 58 -0.69 1.86 -11.85
C ALA A 58 -1.52 0.87 -11.00
N ILE A 59 -2.63 0.35 -11.54
CA ILE A 59 -3.44 -0.68 -10.87
C ILE A 59 -2.66 -1.97 -10.73
N ILE A 60 -2.02 -2.46 -11.80
CA ILE A 60 -1.22 -3.69 -11.79
C ILE A 60 -0.11 -3.57 -10.76
N VAL A 61 0.67 -2.49 -10.77
CA VAL A 61 1.77 -2.27 -9.82
C VAL A 61 1.26 -2.23 -8.38
N ALA A 62 0.12 -1.58 -8.11
CA ALA A 62 -0.48 -1.57 -6.78
C ALA A 62 -0.91 -2.97 -6.31
N VAL A 63 -1.53 -3.77 -7.19
CA VAL A 63 -1.91 -5.16 -6.92
C VAL A 63 -0.67 -6.03 -6.68
N SER A 64 0.31 -5.97 -7.58
CA SER A 64 1.58 -6.69 -7.45
C SER A 64 2.30 -6.36 -6.14
N HIS A 65 2.31 -5.09 -5.73
CA HIS A 65 2.92 -4.69 -4.47
C HIS A 65 2.20 -5.34 -3.27
N GLN A 66 0.87 -5.31 -3.22
CA GLN A 66 0.15 -5.96 -2.11
C GLN A 66 0.30 -7.47 -2.11
N CYS A 67 0.28 -8.12 -3.28
CA CYS A 67 0.53 -9.55 -3.40
C CYS A 67 1.93 -9.92 -2.91
N TYR A 68 2.94 -9.11 -3.26
CA TYR A 68 4.31 -9.28 -2.78
C TYR A 68 4.38 -9.20 -1.25
N VAL A 69 3.77 -8.18 -0.65
CA VAL A 69 3.75 -8.01 0.81
C VAL A 69 3.04 -9.16 1.49
N TRP A 70 1.83 -9.51 1.02
CA TRP A 70 1.07 -10.65 1.54
C TRP A 70 1.90 -11.94 1.52
N PHE A 71 2.47 -12.28 0.35
CA PHE A 71 3.26 -13.48 0.19
C PHE A 71 4.47 -13.47 1.13
N CYS A 72 5.25 -12.40 1.13
CA CYS A 72 6.46 -12.32 1.94
C CYS A 72 6.16 -12.40 3.44
N TRP A 73 5.19 -11.61 3.91
CA TRP A 73 4.80 -11.58 5.32
C TRP A 73 4.26 -12.92 5.80
N ARG A 74 3.35 -13.56 5.06
CA ARG A 74 2.76 -14.84 5.47
C ARG A 74 3.74 -16.00 5.38
N MET A 75 4.56 -16.06 4.32
CA MET A 75 5.60 -17.09 4.19
C MET A 75 6.65 -16.95 5.29
N GLN A 76 6.98 -15.72 5.68
CA GLN A 76 7.88 -15.49 6.79
C GLN A 76 7.23 -15.85 8.13
N LEU A 77 6.04 -15.32 8.42
CA LEU A 77 5.39 -15.47 9.71
C LEU A 77 5.09 -16.94 10.05
N HIS A 78 4.58 -17.71 9.07
CA HIS A 78 4.15 -19.10 9.30
C HIS A 78 5.18 -20.14 8.86
N GLY A 79 6.03 -19.81 7.88
CA GLY A 79 6.99 -20.74 7.28
C GLY A 79 8.46 -20.42 7.53
N GLN A 80 8.79 -19.24 8.08
CA GLN A 80 10.16 -18.75 8.26
C GLN A 80 11.00 -18.83 6.97
N LEU A 81 10.35 -18.70 5.80
CA LEU A 81 10.97 -18.98 4.50
C LEU A 81 12.24 -18.15 4.27
N PHE A 82 12.17 -16.83 4.49
CA PHE A 82 13.29 -15.96 4.19
C PHE A 82 14.44 -16.16 5.17
N THR A 83 14.15 -16.45 6.44
CA THR A 83 15.17 -16.83 7.42
C THR A 83 15.87 -18.14 7.02
N ARG A 84 15.12 -19.13 6.53
CA ARG A 84 15.70 -20.42 6.09
C ARG A 84 16.56 -20.29 4.84
N LEU A 85 16.13 -19.49 3.87
CA LEU A 85 16.84 -19.32 2.60
C LEU A 85 18.03 -18.35 2.71
N TYR A 86 17.93 -17.34 3.58
CA TYR A 86 18.79 -16.16 3.51
C TYR A 86 19.31 -15.67 4.87
N GLY A 87 18.91 -16.31 5.98
CA GLY A 87 19.29 -15.90 7.33
C GLY A 87 18.99 -14.42 7.60
N ASP A 88 19.99 -13.70 8.11
CA ASP A 88 19.89 -12.28 8.48
C ASP A 88 19.62 -11.34 7.30
N ARG A 89 19.85 -11.81 6.06
CA ARG A 89 19.55 -11.02 4.84
C ARG A 89 18.09 -11.10 4.41
N GLY A 90 17.28 -11.97 5.04
CA GLY A 90 15.88 -12.16 4.67
C GLY A 90 15.05 -10.87 4.70
N PHE A 91 15.14 -10.10 5.81
CA PHE A 91 14.41 -8.84 5.93
C PHE A 91 14.93 -7.73 4.99
N PRO A 92 16.26 -7.49 4.85
CA PRO A 92 16.78 -6.56 3.86
C PRO A 92 16.35 -6.86 2.42
N MET A 93 16.34 -8.12 1.99
CA MET A 93 15.91 -8.48 0.63
C MET A 93 14.42 -8.27 0.40
N TYR A 94 13.60 -8.63 1.40
CA TYR A 94 12.19 -8.26 1.38
C TYR A 94 12.00 -6.74 1.30
N GLY A 95 12.74 -5.98 2.12
CA GLY A 95 12.68 -4.52 2.16
C GLY A 95 13.07 -3.88 0.82
N ALA A 96 14.04 -4.43 0.11
CA ALA A 96 14.44 -3.96 -1.22
C ALA A 96 13.32 -4.15 -2.25
N GLY A 97 12.69 -5.34 -2.29
CA GLY A 97 11.56 -5.59 -3.18
C GLY A 97 10.33 -4.74 -2.84
N PHE A 98 10.05 -4.57 -1.54
CA PHE A 98 9.02 -3.63 -1.06
C PHE A 98 9.29 -2.22 -1.57
N ALA A 99 10.51 -1.70 -1.36
CA ALA A 99 10.88 -0.35 -1.73
C ALA A 99 10.79 -0.14 -3.25
N ALA A 100 11.28 -1.10 -4.05
CA ALA A 100 11.19 -1.05 -5.51
C ALA A 100 9.73 -0.95 -5.98
N LEU A 101 8.84 -1.79 -5.44
CA LEU A 101 7.42 -1.77 -5.79
C LEU A 101 6.69 -0.53 -5.25
N ALA A 102 7.06 -0.03 -4.08
CA ALA A 102 6.53 1.22 -3.52
C ALA A 102 6.91 2.43 -4.39
N LEU A 103 8.16 2.51 -4.83
CA LEU A 103 8.65 3.56 -5.72
C LEU A 103 8.01 3.45 -7.10
N ALA A 104 7.91 2.24 -7.67
CA ALA A 104 7.19 2.01 -8.93
C ALA A 104 5.72 2.44 -8.84
N ARG A 105 5.07 2.19 -7.69
CA ARG A 105 3.70 2.63 -7.44
C ARG A 105 3.59 4.15 -7.43
N LEU A 106 4.49 4.84 -6.74
CA LEU A 106 4.50 6.31 -6.73
C LEU A 106 4.77 6.88 -8.12
N ALA A 107 5.76 6.32 -8.83
CA ALA A 107 6.13 6.75 -10.17
C ALA A 107 4.96 6.57 -11.16
N THR A 108 4.25 5.44 -11.10
CA THR A 108 3.09 5.20 -11.98
C THR A 108 1.91 6.12 -11.65
N VAL A 109 1.66 6.45 -10.38
CA VAL A 109 0.65 7.46 -10.01
C VAL A 109 1.01 8.84 -10.55
N VAL A 110 2.28 9.25 -10.46
CA VAL A 110 2.77 10.51 -11.04
C VAL A 110 2.63 10.48 -12.57
N ALA A 111 2.98 9.37 -13.21
CA ALA A 111 2.84 9.21 -14.66
C ALA A 111 1.39 9.31 -15.13
N VAL A 112 0.43 8.69 -14.40
CA VAL A 112 -1.00 8.84 -14.67
C VAL A 112 -1.39 10.31 -14.58
N ALA A 113 -1.05 10.98 -13.47
CA ALA A 113 -1.42 12.37 -13.26
C ALA A 113 -0.83 13.31 -14.34
N ALA A 114 0.42 13.08 -14.73
CA ALA A 114 1.07 13.87 -15.77
C ALA A 114 0.50 13.59 -17.17
N SER A 115 0.16 12.33 -17.49
CA SER A 115 -0.45 11.95 -18.78
C SER A 115 -1.83 12.54 -18.98
N ASN A 116 -2.55 12.81 -17.88
CA ASN A 116 -3.91 13.30 -17.84
C ASN A 116 -3.99 14.67 -17.15
N ARG A 117 -2.98 15.52 -17.35
CA ARG A 117 -2.90 16.85 -16.78
C ARG A 117 -4.02 17.77 -17.29
N ASP A 118 -4.42 18.72 -16.46
CA ASP A 118 -5.33 19.82 -16.80
C ASP A 118 -6.72 19.34 -17.31
N THR A 119 -7.16 18.14 -16.92
CA THR A 119 -8.46 17.56 -17.29
C THR A 119 -9.56 17.80 -16.26
N LEU A 120 -9.18 18.19 -15.03
CA LEU A 120 -10.13 18.51 -13.98
C LEU A 120 -10.61 19.96 -14.15
N PRO A 121 -11.93 20.23 -14.19
CA PRO A 121 -12.47 21.56 -14.50
C PRO A 121 -12.51 22.49 -13.28
N TRP A 122 -11.47 22.45 -12.43
CA TRP A 122 -11.37 23.22 -11.19
C TRP A 122 -10.21 24.20 -11.26
N ASP A 123 -10.28 25.28 -10.47
CA ASP A 123 -9.22 26.29 -10.44
C ASP A 123 -7.85 25.67 -10.08
N PRO A 124 -6.81 25.86 -10.91
CA PRO A 124 -5.48 25.26 -10.68
C PRO A 124 -4.83 25.71 -9.36
N THR A 125 -5.08 26.94 -8.92
CA THR A 125 -4.51 27.47 -7.67
C THR A 125 -5.12 26.74 -6.48
N MET A 126 -6.45 26.61 -6.45
CA MET A 126 -7.16 25.84 -5.44
C MET A 126 -6.66 24.39 -5.38
N LEU A 127 -6.50 23.72 -6.52
CA LEU A 127 -6.02 22.35 -6.57
C LEU A 127 -4.61 22.19 -6.01
N ARG A 128 -3.70 23.11 -6.33
CA ARG A 128 -2.33 23.11 -5.76
C ARG A 128 -2.32 23.40 -4.28
N LEU A 129 -3.19 24.29 -3.78
CA LEU A 129 -3.37 24.51 -2.34
C LEU A 129 -3.83 23.23 -1.63
N LEU A 130 -4.77 22.49 -2.21
CA LEU A 130 -5.19 21.18 -1.68
C LEU A 130 -4.05 20.16 -1.71
N ALA A 131 -3.22 20.15 -2.75
CA ALA A 131 -2.04 19.28 -2.83
C ALA A 131 -1.04 19.59 -1.70
N VAL A 132 -0.77 20.87 -1.43
CA VAL A 132 0.08 21.32 -0.32
C VAL A 132 -0.53 20.92 1.02
N ALA A 133 -1.85 21.15 1.20
CA ALA A 133 -2.56 20.76 2.41
C ALA A 133 -2.48 19.24 2.67
N ALA A 134 -2.57 18.41 1.62
CA ALA A 134 -2.40 16.96 1.70
C ALA A 134 -0.94 16.55 1.98
N ALA A 135 0.04 17.33 1.53
CA ALA A 135 1.46 17.06 1.79
C ALA A 135 1.86 17.27 3.26
N VAL A 136 1.27 18.24 3.96
CA VAL A 136 1.56 18.52 5.38
C VAL A 136 1.46 17.27 6.28
N PRO A 137 0.32 16.53 6.32
CA PRO A 137 0.23 15.32 7.14
C PRO A 137 1.14 14.19 6.65
N VAL A 138 1.46 14.12 5.35
CA VAL A 138 2.41 13.12 4.81
C VAL A 138 3.82 13.40 5.35
N VAL A 139 4.29 14.65 5.30
CA VAL A 139 5.61 15.04 5.83
C VAL A 139 5.66 14.79 7.34
N TYR A 140 4.61 15.16 8.07
CA TYR A 140 4.54 14.90 9.51
C TYR A 140 4.50 13.41 9.85
N LEU A 141 3.88 12.58 9.01
CA LEU A 141 3.93 11.12 9.13
C LEU A 141 5.36 10.61 8.99
N PHE A 142 6.11 11.01 7.95
CA PHE A 142 7.49 10.57 7.77
C PHE A 142 8.39 11.00 8.93
N HIS A 143 8.24 12.24 9.41
CA HIS A 143 8.92 12.70 10.62
C HIS A 143 8.58 11.81 11.83
N SER A 144 7.29 11.51 12.03
CA SER A 144 6.84 10.66 13.13
C SER A 144 7.34 9.22 13.02
N ILE A 145 7.42 8.67 11.81
CA ILE A 145 8.01 7.36 11.56
C ILE A 145 9.48 7.39 11.96
N GLN A 146 10.27 8.34 11.46
CA GLN A 146 11.69 8.43 11.76
C GLN A 146 11.95 8.61 13.26
N ARG A 147 11.17 9.45 13.95
CA ARG A 147 11.39 9.81 15.35
C ARG A 147 10.86 8.78 16.35
N TYR A 148 9.72 8.14 16.08
CA TYR A 148 9.01 7.32 17.09
C TYR A 148 8.78 5.87 16.69
N PHE A 149 8.64 5.55 15.39
CA PHE A 149 8.24 4.21 14.94
C PHE A 149 9.36 3.38 14.32
N THR A 150 10.29 4.02 13.62
CA THR A 150 11.33 3.48 12.72
C THR A 150 10.80 2.91 11.40
N PHE A 151 11.56 3.11 10.31
CA PHE A 151 11.23 2.53 9.00
C PHE A 151 11.24 1.00 9.00
N ARG A 152 12.07 0.35 9.83
CA ARG A 152 12.07 -1.12 9.94
C ARG A 152 10.71 -1.65 10.41
N ARG A 153 10.08 -1.00 11.40
CA ARG A 153 8.71 -1.34 11.83
C ARG A 153 7.67 -0.97 10.78
N ALA A 154 7.82 0.16 10.09
CA ALA A 154 6.94 0.53 8.97
C ALA A 154 6.93 -0.49 7.83
N LEU A 155 8.06 -1.17 7.60
CA LEU A 155 8.19 -2.26 6.63
C LEU A 155 7.70 -3.62 7.16
N GLY A 156 7.29 -3.75 8.43
CA GLY A 156 6.77 -5.01 8.97
C GLY A 156 7.84 -5.98 9.49
N ILE A 157 8.91 -5.48 10.10
CA ILE A 157 9.95 -6.33 10.73
C ILE A 157 9.40 -7.28 11.81
N ASP A 158 8.25 -6.99 12.41
CA ASP A 158 7.58 -7.85 13.39
C ASP A 158 7.16 -9.23 12.85
N HIS A 159 7.07 -9.37 11.53
CA HIS A 159 6.90 -10.65 10.85
C HIS A 159 8.20 -11.48 10.84
N PHE A 160 9.36 -10.81 10.83
CA PHE A 160 10.68 -11.42 10.69
C PHE A 160 11.36 -11.65 12.04
N ASP A 161 11.23 -10.71 12.97
CA ASP A 161 11.97 -10.69 14.23
C ASP A 161 11.02 -10.78 15.44
N PRO A 162 11.01 -11.92 16.16
CA PRO A 162 10.19 -12.11 17.35
C PRO A 162 10.41 -11.08 18.46
N SER A 163 11.58 -10.43 18.54
CA SER A 163 11.88 -9.43 19.58
C SER A 163 11.04 -8.16 19.45
N TYR A 164 10.41 -7.94 18.29
CA TYR A 164 9.50 -6.80 18.07
C TYR A 164 8.07 -7.08 18.52
N ARG A 165 7.70 -8.34 18.77
CA ARG A 165 6.30 -8.74 19.05
C ARG A 165 5.80 -8.32 20.42
N SER A 166 6.72 -8.15 21.38
CA SER A 166 6.42 -7.63 22.73
C SER A 166 6.50 -6.11 22.83
N ARG A 167 6.86 -5.40 21.74
CA ARG A 167 6.99 -3.94 21.79
C ARG A 167 5.62 -3.27 21.74
N PRO A 168 5.39 -2.22 22.55
CA PRO A 168 4.12 -1.52 22.56
C PRO A 168 3.83 -0.85 21.20
N LEU A 169 2.54 -0.64 20.96
CA LEU A 169 2.06 0.20 19.86
C LEU A 169 2.44 1.66 20.14
N VAL A 170 3.00 2.33 19.13
CA VAL A 170 3.43 3.73 19.23
C VAL A 170 2.21 4.65 19.21
N ARG A 171 2.18 5.62 20.13
CA ARG A 171 1.09 6.63 20.27
C ARG A 171 1.61 8.07 20.21
N GLN A 172 2.85 8.27 19.81
CA GLN A 172 3.51 9.57 19.69
C GLN A 172 3.45 10.10 18.25
N GLY A 173 3.74 11.38 18.07
CA GLY A 173 3.71 12.04 16.76
C GLY A 173 2.31 11.94 16.13
N ILE A 174 2.25 11.61 14.84
CA ILE A 174 0.99 11.43 14.12
C ILE A 174 0.17 10.22 14.59
N PHE A 175 0.81 9.22 15.21
CA PHE A 175 0.14 7.99 15.68
C PHE A 175 -0.79 8.23 16.88
N ARG A 176 -0.75 9.42 17.50
CA ARG A 176 -1.69 9.82 18.56
C ARG A 176 -3.13 9.97 18.06
N TYR A 177 -3.30 10.29 16.77
CA TYR A 177 -4.60 10.58 16.17
C TYR A 177 -5.32 9.32 15.69
N THR A 178 -4.58 8.29 15.31
CA THR A 178 -5.15 7.02 14.83
C THR A 178 -4.11 5.89 14.90
N ARG A 179 -4.60 4.67 15.13
CA ARG A 179 -3.77 3.46 15.13
C ARG A 179 -3.28 3.06 13.73
N ASN A 180 -3.90 3.59 12.67
CA ASN A 180 -3.59 3.27 11.28
C ASN A 180 -3.06 4.50 10.52
N ALA A 181 -2.19 5.30 11.15
CA ALA A 181 -1.77 6.59 10.61
C ALA A 181 -1.09 6.49 9.22
N MET A 182 -0.36 5.41 8.96
CA MET A 182 0.24 5.18 7.63
C MET A 182 -0.81 5.00 6.54
N TYR A 183 -1.95 4.39 6.87
CA TYR A 183 -3.05 4.17 5.94
C TYR A 183 -3.86 5.44 5.72
N VAL A 184 -4.17 6.16 6.80
CA VAL A 184 -4.97 7.40 6.74
C VAL A 184 -4.20 8.55 6.10
N PHE A 185 -2.96 8.79 6.53
CA PHE A 185 -2.19 9.95 6.13
C PHE A 185 -1.14 9.62 5.06
N GLY A 186 -0.53 8.45 5.10
CA GLY A 186 0.54 8.10 4.15
C GLY A 186 0.02 7.96 2.71
N PHE A 187 -1.22 7.49 2.55
CA PHE A 187 -1.84 7.37 1.24
C PHE A 187 -2.30 8.69 0.64
N LEU A 188 -2.33 9.79 1.40
CA LEU A 188 -2.50 11.14 0.84
C LEU A 188 -1.40 11.47 -0.16
N MET A 189 -0.22 10.85 -0.05
CA MET A 189 0.85 10.97 -1.03
C MET A 189 0.42 10.58 -2.45
N ALA A 190 -0.52 9.64 -2.61
CA ALA A 190 -1.05 9.26 -3.93
C ALA A 190 -1.99 10.32 -4.53
N TRP A 191 -2.59 11.18 -3.70
CA TRP A 191 -3.50 12.24 -4.13
C TRP A 191 -2.77 13.48 -4.62
N ILE A 192 -1.57 13.73 -4.08
CA ILE A 192 -0.76 14.92 -4.38
C ILE A 192 -0.54 15.11 -5.89
N PRO A 193 -0.11 14.09 -6.68
CA PRO A 193 0.08 14.28 -8.11
C PRO A 193 -1.22 14.63 -8.84
N GLY A 194 -2.33 13.94 -8.52
CA GLY A 194 -3.63 14.21 -9.13
C GLY A 194 -4.10 15.65 -8.90
N LEU A 195 -3.92 16.15 -7.67
CA LEU A 195 -4.23 17.55 -7.33
C LEU A 195 -3.27 18.53 -8.00
N TRP A 196 -1.97 18.27 -7.95
CA TRP A 196 -0.94 19.18 -8.48
C TRP A 196 -1.04 19.38 -9.99
N PHE A 197 -1.32 18.32 -10.74
CA PHE A 197 -1.49 18.35 -12.19
C PHE A 197 -2.93 18.61 -12.64
N GLY A 198 -3.89 18.76 -11.72
CA GLY A 198 -5.31 18.88 -12.07
C GLY A 198 -5.82 17.70 -12.90
N SER A 199 -5.47 16.48 -12.49
CA SER A 199 -5.71 15.26 -13.25
C SER A 199 -6.86 14.44 -12.69
N ALA A 200 -7.93 14.29 -13.47
CA ALA A 200 -9.06 13.42 -13.14
C ALA A 200 -8.62 11.96 -12.95
N ALA A 201 -7.81 11.43 -13.88
CA ALA A 201 -7.26 10.08 -13.80
C ALA A 201 -6.35 9.89 -12.59
N GLY A 202 -5.51 10.87 -12.28
CA GLY A 202 -4.64 10.86 -11.11
C GLY A 202 -5.45 10.73 -9.81
N LEU A 203 -6.55 11.49 -9.68
CA LEU A 203 -7.44 11.40 -8.52
C LEU A 203 -8.19 10.07 -8.43
N VAL A 204 -8.65 9.52 -9.57
CA VAL A 204 -9.27 8.19 -9.61
C VAL A 204 -8.28 7.12 -9.15
N VAL A 205 -7.04 7.12 -9.67
CA VAL A 205 -6.01 6.15 -9.25
C VAL A 205 -5.59 6.36 -7.80
N ALA A 206 -5.57 7.60 -7.29
CA ALA A 206 -5.34 7.90 -5.89
C ALA A 206 -6.42 7.29 -4.99
N LEU A 207 -7.70 7.45 -5.36
CA LEU A 207 -8.83 6.85 -4.68
C LEU A 207 -8.74 5.32 -4.66
N PHE A 208 -8.46 4.69 -5.82
CA PHE A 208 -8.22 3.25 -5.90
C PHE A 208 -7.11 2.85 -4.92
N SER A 209 -5.98 3.53 -4.98
CA SER A 209 -4.81 3.20 -4.16
C SER A 209 -5.07 3.32 -2.66
N HIS A 210 -5.82 4.35 -2.26
CA HIS A 210 -6.16 4.62 -0.87
C HIS A 210 -7.22 3.64 -0.36
N ALA A 211 -8.25 3.32 -1.14
CA ALA A 211 -9.23 2.30 -0.78
C ALA A 211 -8.61 0.90 -0.73
N TYR A 212 -7.78 0.57 -1.73
CA TYR A 212 -7.20 -0.76 -1.88
C TYR A 212 -6.23 -1.10 -0.76
N ILE A 213 -5.53 -0.12 -0.16
CA ILE A 213 -4.68 -0.45 1.00
C ILE A 213 -5.51 -0.92 2.20
N TRP A 214 -6.74 -0.42 2.39
CA TRP A 214 -7.61 -0.93 3.44
C TRP A 214 -8.04 -2.38 3.20
N VAL A 215 -8.16 -2.81 1.95
CA VAL A 215 -8.35 -4.23 1.60
C VAL A 215 -7.18 -5.07 2.12
N HIS A 216 -5.94 -4.62 1.91
CA HIS A 216 -4.75 -5.26 2.47
C HIS A 216 -4.81 -5.35 4.01
N TYR A 217 -5.15 -4.25 4.67
CA TYR A 217 -5.22 -4.22 6.13
C TYR A 217 -6.24 -5.23 6.67
N ILE A 218 -7.44 -5.27 6.09
CA ILE A 218 -8.53 -6.12 6.58
C ILE A 218 -8.22 -7.61 6.37
N ALA A 219 -7.66 -7.97 5.21
CA ALA A 219 -7.46 -9.36 4.82
C ALA A 219 -6.09 -9.92 5.22
N THR A 220 -5.05 -9.10 5.27
CA THR A 220 -3.67 -9.54 5.49
C THR A 220 -3.13 -9.05 6.83
N GLU A 221 -2.93 -7.74 7.00
CA GLU A 221 -2.23 -7.19 8.17
C GLU A 221 -2.99 -7.43 9.47
N ARG A 222 -4.28 -7.10 9.54
CA ARG A 222 -5.03 -7.21 10.80
C ARG A 222 -5.06 -8.64 11.36
N PRO A 223 -5.29 -9.71 10.56
CA PRO A 223 -5.13 -11.07 11.05
C PRO A 223 -3.70 -11.43 11.49
N ASP A 224 -2.67 -10.86 10.87
CA ASP A 224 -1.27 -11.08 11.26
C ASP A 224 -0.96 -10.36 12.58
N MET A 225 -1.33 -9.09 12.70
CA MET A 225 -1.21 -8.30 13.93
C MET A 225 -1.89 -8.98 15.12
N ARG A 226 -3.08 -9.57 14.92
CA ARG A 226 -3.76 -10.34 15.97
C ARG A 226 -2.92 -11.51 16.47
N ARG A 227 -2.12 -12.15 15.63
CA ARG A 227 -1.26 -13.28 16.03
C ARG A 227 0.06 -12.81 16.62
N ILE A 228 0.64 -11.77 16.04
CA ILE A 228 1.90 -11.20 16.46
C ILE A 228 1.76 -10.63 17.88
N TYR A 229 0.67 -9.91 18.15
CA TYR A 229 0.47 -9.19 19.42
C TYR A 229 -0.55 -9.83 20.37
N SER A 230 -1.16 -10.99 20.06
CA SER A 230 -2.07 -11.68 20.99
C SER A 230 -1.42 -12.12 22.30
N GLN A 231 -0.09 -12.22 22.34
CA GLN A 231 0.67 -12.57 23.56
C GLN A 231 1.01 -11.35 24.42
N SER A 232 0.69 -10.13 23.96
CA SER A 232 1.00 -8.86 24.63
C SER A 232 -0.25 -8.10 25.09
N ALA A 233 -1.42 -8.74 25.00
CA ALA A 233 -2.70 -8.27 25.51
C ALA A 233 -3.09 -9.10 26.73
#